data_AF-A0A838H4L6-F1
#
_entry.id   AF-A0A838H4L6-F1
#
_cell.length_a   1.000
_cell.length_b   1.000
_cell.length_c   1.000
_cell.angle_alpha   90.00
_cell.angle_beta   90.00
_cell.angle_gamma   90.00
#
_symmetry.space_group_name_H-M   'P 1'
#
loop_
_entity.id
_entity.type
_entity.pdbx_description
1 polymer ?
#
loop_
_entity_poly.entity_id
_entity_poly.type
_entity_poly.pdbx_seq_one_letter_code
_entity_poly.pdbx_strand_id
1 'polypeptide(L)'
;SCLTAAGVAGEEAVAAELDRDPTDLGARRAASARAAQPLAEAKARAWTALTEDLRLPLATVKALLGGFWQPGQEVLLEPYVGRYATVLPGVWASRSPDEALVLTSGLYPSTLVSHAVVAAADAALDAEGVPGPGRRIVAEQRDGTLRALRARVADRAAAHS
;
A
#
# COMPACT_ATOMS: atom_id res chain seq x y z
N SER A 1 -2.84 -30.04 -21.31
CA SER A 1 -3.04 -28.73 -21.95
C SER A 1 -4.20 -27.94 -21.35
N CYS A 2 -4.14 -27.57 -20.06
CA CYS A 2 -5.29 -26.92 -19.38
C CYS A 2 -4.93 -25.75 -18.44
N LEU A 3 -3.75 -25.13 -18.56
CA LEU A 3 -3.38 -23.98 -17.71
C LEU A 3 -3.21 -22.65 -18.46
N THR A 4 -3.19 -22.64 -19.80
CA THR A 4 -3.07 -21.42 -20.60
C THR A 4 -4.41 -20.80 -21.01
N ALA A 5 -5.50 -21.58 -21.05
CA ALA A 5 -6.81 -21.07 -21.48
C ALA A 5 -7.51 -20.20 -20.43
N ALA A 6 -7.22 -20.37 -19.14
CA ALA A 6 -7.85 -19.60 -18.06
C ALA A 6 -7.28 -18.17 -17.91
N GLY A 7 -6.02 -17.96 -18.30
CA GLY A 7 -5.38 -16.64 -18.27
C GLY A 7 -5.85 -15.73 -19.41
N VAL A 8 -5.92 -16.28 -20.63
CA VAL A 8 -6.32 -15.53 -21.83
C VAL A 8 -7.82 -15.20 -21.82
N ALA A 9 -8.67 -16.14 -21.38
CA ALA A 9 -10.10 -15.89 -21.21
C ALA A 9 -10.41 -14.82 -20.14
N GLY A 10 -9.52 -14.62 -19.17
CA GLY A 10 -9.64 -13.57 -18.16
C GLY A 10 -9.30 -12.18 -18.69
N GLU A 11 -8.36 -12.05 -19.63
CA GLU A 11 -7.99 -10.75 -20.20
C GLU A 11 -9.01 -10.25 -21.23
N GLU A 12 -9.55 -11.14 -22.06
CA GLU A 12 -10.59 -10.78 -23.05
C GLU A 12 -11.93 -10.43 -22.38
N ALA A 13 -12.31 -11.14 -21.32
CA ALA A 13 -13.51 -10.81 -20.53
C ALA A 13 -13.36 -9.48 -19.77
N VAL A 14 -12.14 -9.13 -19.33
CA VAL A 14 -11.84 -7.84 -18.70
C VAL A 14 -11.90 -6.70 -19.72
N ALA A 15 -11.40 -6.91 -20.94
CA ALA A 15 -11.45 -5.91 -22.01
C ALA A 15 -12.88 -5.63 -22.50
N ALA A 16 -13.74 -6.64 -22.59
CA ALA A 16 -15.12 -6.50 -23.06
C ALA A 16 -16.08 -5.90 -22.02
N GLU A 17 -15.74 -5.92 -20.73
CA GLU A 17 -16.52 -5.30 -19.64
C GLU A 17 -16.13 -3.83 -19.41
N LEU A 18 -14.91 -3.44 -19.78
CA LEU A 18 -14.38 -2.06 -19.70
C LEU A 18 -15.14 -1.04 -20.57
N ASP A 19 -15.86 -1.49 -21.61
CA ASP A 19 -16.56 -0.63 -22.56
C ASP A 19 -18.06 -0.42 -22.22
N ARG A 20 -18.63 -1.21 -21.31
CA ARG A 20 -20.10 -1.28 -21.09
C ARG A 20 -20.64 -0.60 -19.83
N ASP A 21 -19.80 -0.22 -18.87
CA ASP A 21 -20.23 0.45 -17.64
C ASP A 21 -19.18 1.48 -17.14
N PRO A 22 -19.51 2.78 -17.03
CA PRO A 22 -18.64 3.75 -16.37
C PRO A 22 -18.45 3.48 -14.87
N THR A 23 -19.11 2.48 -14.28
CA THR A 23 -18.64 1.88 -13.04
C THR A 23 -17.45 0.96 -13.31
N ASP A 24 -16.28 1.59 -13.32
CA ASP A 24 -14.92 1.03 -13.25
C ASP A 24 -14.68 0.16 -11.97
N LEU A 25 -15.74 -0.41 -11.40
CA LEU A 25 -15.73 -1.28 -10.23
C LEU A 25 -15.09 -2.64 -10.52
N GLY A 26 -15.34 -3.21 -11.70
CA GLY A 26 -14.73 -4.49 -12.12
C GLY A 26 -13.22 -4.40 -12.24
N ALA A 27 -12.72 -3.38 -12.94
CA ALA A 27 -11.29 -3.12 -13.09
C ALA A 27 -10.63 -2.76 -11.76
N ARG A 28 -11.28 -1.98 -10.88
CA ARG A 28 -10.79 -1.72 -9.51
C ARG A 28 -10.72 -2.99 -8.67
N ARG A 29 -11.76 -3.83 -8.69
CA ARG A 29 -11.75 -5.13 -7.99
C ARG A 29 -10.62 -6.00 -8.50
N ALA A 30 -10.42 -6.06 -9.81
CA ALA A 30 -9.30 -6.78 -10.41
C ALA A 30 -7.94 -6.21 -9.99
N ALA A 31 -7.77 -4.88 -9.96
CA ALA A 31 -6.53 -4.23 -9.51
C ALA A 31 -6.23 -4.57 -8.04
N SER A 32 -7.23 -4.47 -7.17
CA SER A 32 -7.09 -4.84 -5.75
C SER A 32 -6.75 -6.32 -5.58
N ALA A 33 -7.48 -7.21 -6.26
CA ALA A 33 -7.22 -8.65 -6.22
C ALA A 33 -5.82 -9.02 -6.72
N ARG A 34 -5.34 -8.37 -7.80
CA ARG A 34 -3.98 -8.55 -8.31
C ARG A 34 -2.94 -8.09 -7.29
N ALA A 35 -3.13 -6.93 -6.66
CA ALA A 35 -2.24 -6.43 -5.61
C ALA A 35 -2.23 -7.32 -4.35
N ALA A 36 -3.34 -8.02 -4.07
CA ALA A 36 -3.49 -8.92 -2.93
C ALA A 36 -2.85 -10.29 -3.11
N GLN A 37 -2.44 -10.66 -4.33
CA GLN A 37 -1.80 -11.95 -4.58
C GLN A 37 -0.53 -12.12 -3.72
N PRO A 38 -0.34 -13.29 -3.08
CA PRO A 38 0.83 -13.59 -2.25
C PRO A 38 2.07 -13.93 -3.12
N LEU A 39 2.38 -13.06 -4.08
CA LEU A 39 3.49 -13.21 -5.02
C LEU A 39 4.40 -11.98 -4.95
N ALA A 40 5.71 -12.19 -4.87
CA ALA A 40 6.69 -11.10 -4.84
C ALA A 40 6.55 -10.17 -6.06
N GLU A 41 6.34 -10.75 -7.25
CA GLU A 41 6.11 -9.99 -8.47
C GLU A 41 4.82 -9.16 -8.45
N ALA A 42 3.75 -9.65 -7.82
CA ALA A 42 2.50 -8.91 -7.67
C ALA A 42 2.69 -7.69 -6.75
N LYS A 43 3.45 -7.85 -5.66
CA LYS A 43 3.82 -6.73 -4.79
C LYS A 43 4.70 -5.72 -5.51
N ALA A 44 5.70 -6.18 -6.26
CA ALA A 44 6.57 -5.28 -7.00
C ALA A 44 5.79 -4.46 -8.04
N ARG A 45 4.93 -5.11 -8.83
CA ARG A 45 4.06 -4.44 -9.79
C ARG A 45 3.14 -3.42 -9.14
N ALA A 46 2.45 -3.80 -8.05
CA ALA A 46 1.54 -2.92 -7.35
C ALA A 46 2.28 -1.71 -6.75
N TRP A 47 3.45 -1.92 -6.15
CA TRP A 47 4.27 -0.85 -5.60
C TRP A 47 4.73 0.14 -6.68
N THR A 48 5.33 -0.37 -7.76
CA THR A 48 5.75 0.46 -8.90
C THR A 48 4.58 1.25 -9.48
N ALA A 49 3.42 0.62 -9.67
CA ALA A 49 2.22 1.32 -10.13
C ALA A 49 1.83 2.47 -9.18
N LEU A 50 1.85 2.24 -7.87
CA LEU A 50 1.50 3.23 -6.85
C LEU A 50 2.51 4.38 -6.72
N THR A 51 3.80 4.12 -6.98
CA THR A 51 4.85 5.12 -6.77
C THR A 51 5.26 5.85 -8.05
N GLU A 52 5.19 5.17 -9.20
CA GLU A 52 5.78 5.65 -10.47
C GLU A 52 4.75 5.96 -11.56
N ASP A 53 3.57 5.31 -11.60
CA ASP A 53 2.57 5.61 -12.63
C ASP A 53 1.66 6.78 -12.21
N LEU A 54 1.87 7.93 -12.84
CA LEU A 54 1.12 9.17 -12.61
C LEU A 54 -0.18 9.27 -13.43
N ARG A 55 -0.50 8.26 -14.25
CA ARG A 55 -1.66 8.27 -15.15
C ARG A 55 -2.83 7.47 -14.59
N LEU A 56 -2.63 6.77 -13.47
CA LEU A 56 -3.68 5.95 -12.87
C LEU A 56 -4.80 6.83 -12.31
N PRO A 57 -6.07 6.53 -12.60
CA PRO A 57 -7.19 7.18 -11.92
C PRO A 57 -7.08 6.98 -10.41
N LEU A 58 -7.42 8.01 -9.62
CA LEU A 58 -7.34 7.96 -8.16
C LEU A 58 -8.10 6.77 -7.54
N ALA A 59 -9.21 6.36 -8.16
CA ALA A 59 -9.98 5.20 -7.70
C ALA A 59 -9.21 3.87 -7.87
N THR A 60 -8.40 3.76 -8.91
CA THR A 60 -7.49 2.63 -9.16
C THR A 60 -6.32 2.64 -8.18
N VAL A 61 -5.75 3.81 -7.89
CA VAL A 61 -4.74 3.99 -6.82
C VAL A 61 -5.29 3.46 -5.48
N LYS A 62 -6.50 3.89 -5.10
CA LYS A 62 -7.17 3.41 -3.87
C LYS A 62 -7.41 1.89 -3.89
N ALA A 63 -7.78 1.32 -5.03
CA ALA A 63 -7.99 -0.11 -5.16
C ALA A 63 -6.69 -0.91 -4.98
N LEU A 64 -5.58 -0.46 -5.58
CA LEU A 64 -4.25 -1.04 -5.41
C LEU A 64 -3.80 -0.98 -3.95
N LEU A 65 -3.95 0.18 -3.30
CA LEU A 65 -3.65 0.37 -1.87
C LEU A 65 -4.43 -0.63 -0.99
N GLY A 66 -5.74 -0.77 -1.25
CA GLY A 66 -6.58 -1.72 -0.52
C GLY A 66 -6.18 -3.19 -0.71
N GLY A 67 -5.49 -3.52 -1.81
CA GLY A 67 -4.97 -4.86 -2.07
C GLY A 67 -3.54 -5.09 -1.58
N PHE A 68 -2.75 -4.05 -1.31
CA PHE A 68 -1.31 -4.19 -1.11
C PHE A 68 -0.94 -4.84 0.22
N TRP A 69 -1.37 -4.26 1.35
CA TRP A 69 -1.02 -4.71 2.70
C TRP A 69 -1.95 -5.85 3.17
N GLN A 70 -1.62 -7.09 2.82
CA GLN A 70 -2.41 -8.26 3.22
C GLN A 70 -1.82 -8.97 4.45
N PRO A 71 -2.64 -9.33 5.46
CA PRO A 71 -2.22 -10.19 6.55
C PRO A 71 -1.70 -11.54 6.06
N GLY A 72 -0.70 -12.10 6.74
CA GLY A 72 -0.09 -13.39 6.37
C GLY A 72 0.90 -13.30 5.20
N GLN A 73 1.22 -12.10 4.73
CA GLN A 73 2.19 -11.85 3.66
C GLN A 73 3.37 -11.01 4.14
N GLU A 74 3.66 -11.01 5.45
CA GLU A 74 4.61 -10.12 6.12
C GLU A 74 6.00 -10.19 5.47
N VAL A 75 6.51 -11.39 5.21
CA VAL A 75 7.82 -11.63 4.58
C VAL A 75 7.90 -10.98 3.18
N LEU A 76 6.82 -10.98 2.41
CA LEU A 76 6.78 -10.33 1.10
C LEU A 76 6.71 -8.80 1.20
N LEU A 77 6.21 -8.30 2.33
CA LEU A 77 5.91 -6.89 2.56
C LEU A 77 7.04 -6.14 3.28
N GLU A 78 7.86 -6.85 4.06
CA GLU A 78 9.03 -6.32 4.78
C GLU A 78 9.94 -5.41 3.92
N PRO A 79 10.29 -5.75 2.66
CA PRO A 79 11.16 -4.90 1.85
C PRO A 79 10.58 -3.50 1.56
N TYR A 80 9.27 -3.33 1.68
CA TYR A 80 8.59 -2.07 1.37
C TYR A 80 8.55 -1.11 2.56
N VAL A 81 8.82 -1.59 3.77
CA VAL A 81 8.92 -0.74 4.97
C VAL A 81 10.00 0.33 4.78
N GLY A 82 11.21 -0.08 4.39
CA GLY A 82 12.31 0.86 4.14
C GLY A 82 12.08 1.76 2.92
N ARG A 83 11.33 1.26 1.92
CA ARG A 83 11.02 2.04 0.70
C ARG A 83 10.03 3.17 0.96
N TYR A 84 9.14 3.03 1.94
CA TYR A 84 8.12 4.03 2.27
C TYR A 84 8.71 5.44 2.44
N ALA A 85 9.72 5.59 3.31
CA ALA A 85 10.35 6.89 3.55
C ALA A 85 11.05 7.45 2.31
N THR A 86 11.61 6.56 1.48
CA THR A 86 12.35 6.93 0.27
C THR A 86 11.43 7.50 -0.82
N VAL A 87 10.22 6.94 -0.98
CA VAL A 87 9.31 7.34 -2.05
C VAL A 87 8.46 8.56 -1.70
N LEU A 88 8.28 8.85 -0.41
CA LEU A 88 7.33 9.85 0.05
C LEU A 88 7.62 11.27 -0.46
N PRO A 89 8.87 11.79 -0.46
CA PRO A 89 9.16 13.10 -1.05
C PRO A 89 8.82 13.18 -2.54
N GLY A 90 9.12 12.11 -3.30
CA GLY A 90 8.81 12.02 -4.72
C GLY A 90 7.30 12.04 -4.98
N VAL A 91 6.53 11.31 -4.18
CA VAL A 91 5.05 11.33 -4.22
C VAL A 91 4.51 12.74 -4.05
N TRP A 92 5.02 13.49 -3.08
CA TRP A 92 4.58 14.87 -2.83
C TRP A 92 5.04 15.87 -3.89
N ALA A 93 6.17 15.61 -4.55
CA ALA A 93 6.68 16.45 -5.63
C ALA A 93 5.94 16.23 -6.96
N SER A 94 5.47 15.01 -7.24
CA SER A 94 4.97 14.63 -8.57
C SER A 94 3.45 14.51 -8.68
N ARG A 95 2.71 14.56 -7.57
CA ARG A 95 1.25 14.33 -7.54
C ARG A 95 0.49 15.51 -6.98
N SER A 96 -0.81 15.54 -7.29
CA SER A 96 -1.73 16.48 -6.65
C SER A 96 -1.74 16.29 -5.12
N PRO A 97 -1.99 17.35 -4.33
CA PRO A 97 -2.04 17.24 -2.87
C PRO A 97 -3.01 16.16 -2.37
N ASP A 98 -4.19 16.04 -2.99
CA ASP A 98 -5.21 15.06 -2.60
C ASP A 98 -4.74 13.62 -2.84
N GLU A 99 -4.09 13.36 -3.98
CA GLU A 99 -3.53 12.04 -4.28
C GLU A 99 -2.33 11.71 -3.38
N ALA A 100 -1.46 12.70 -3.13
CA ALA A 100 -0.32 12.54 -2.24
C ALA A 100 -0.76 12.21 -0.80
N LEU A 101 -1.85 12.80 -0.30
CA LEU A 101 -2.44 12.45 1.00
C LEU A 101 -2.91 10.99 1.03
N VAL A 102 -3.60 10.54 -0.02
CA VAL A 102 -4.07 9.15 -0.15
C VAL A 102 -2.90 8.17 -0.13
N LEU A 103 -1.84 8.45 -0.90
CA LEU A 103 -0.66 7.61 -0.94
C LEU A 103 0.16 7.65 0.36
N THR A 104 0.28 8.81 1.01
CA THR A 104 0.96 8.95 2.30
C THR A 104 0.36 8.02 3.34
N SER A 105 -0.98 7.99 3.41
CA SER A 105 -1.73 7.14 4.34
C SER A 105 -1.71 5.67 3.90
N GLY A 106 -1.99 5.38 2.63
CA GLY A 106 -2.14 4.01 2.15
C GLY A 106 -0.84 3.22 1.99
N LEU A 107 0.28 3.90 1.69
CA LEU A 107 1.59 3.25 1.62
C LEU A 107 2.21 3.03 3.00
N TYR A 108 1.64 3.59 4.08
CA TYR A 108 2.17 3.38 5.41
C TYR A 108 2.01 1.91 5.83
N PRO A 109 3.07 1.22 6.30
CA PRO A 109 3.07 -0.20 6.61
C PRO A 109 2.41 -0.54 7.96
N SER A 110 1.17 -0.10 8.18
CA SER A 110 0.47 -0.21 9.48
C SER A 110 0.21 -1.65 9.92
N THR A 111 0.11 -2.60 8.98
CA THR A 111 -0.07 -4.03 9.28
C THR A 111 1.19 -4.67 9.89
N LEU A 112 2.37 -4.12 9.60
CA LEU A 112 3.67 -4.61 10.07
C LEU A 112 4.09 -3.92 11.37
N VAL A 113 3.36 -4.17 12.45
CA VAL A 113 3.66 -3.56 13.76
C VAL A 113 5.04 -4.00 14.27
N SER A 114 6.04 -3.14 14.09
CA SER A 114 7.45 -3.39 14.37
C SER A 114 8.21 -2.08 14.62
N HIS A 115 9.40 -2.17 15.24
CA HIS A 115 10.29 -1.01 15.38
C HIS A 115 10.84 -0.52 14.04
N ALA A 116 10.97 -1.40 13.03
CA ALA A 116 11.39 -1.00 11.68
C ALA A 116 10.38 -0.04 11.03
N VAL A 117 9.08 -0.26 11.26
CA VAL A 117 8.03 0.66 10.78
C VAL A 117 8.11 2.02 11.48
N VAL A 118 8.37 2.05 12.79
CA VAL A 118 8.58 3.31 13.51
C VAL A 118 9.79 4.07 12.94
N ALA A 119 10.91 3.39 12.72
CA ALA A 119 12.10 3.99 12.13
C ALA A 119 11.86 4.53 10.71
N ALA A 120 11.08 3.82 9.89
CA ALA A 120 10.68 4.31 8.56
C ALA A 120 9.79 5.55 8.65
N ALA A 121 8.88 5.61 9.63
CA ALA A 121 8.05 6.79 9.87
C ALA A 121 8.88 7.99 10.34
N ASP A 122 9.85 7.78 11.24
CA ASP A 122 10.76 8.83 11.70
C ASP A 122 11.62 9.35 10.54
N ALA A 123 12.18 8.47 9.71
CA ALA A 123 12.91 8.88 8.51
C ALA A 123 12.04 9.70 7.53
N ALA A 124 10.77 9.33 7.37
CA ALA A 124 9.82 10.09 6.55
C ALA A 124 9.48 11.46 7.14
N LEU A 125 9.48 11.60 8.47
CA LEU A 125 9.30 12.87 9.16
C LEU A 125 10.54 13.75 9.09
N ASP A 126 11.74 13.17 9.01
CA ASP A 126 12.97 13.93 8.86
C ASP A 126 13.22 14.35 7.40
N ALA A 127 12.62 13.66 6.44
CA ALA A 127 12.79 13.93 5.01
C ALA A 127 12.25 15.30 4.56
N GLU A 128 13.05 16.02 3.78
CA GLU A 128 12.60 17.22 3.07
C GLU A 128 11.55 16.88 1.99
N GLY A 129 10.76 17.87 1.58
CA GLY A 129 9.76 17.69 0.51
C GLY A 129 8.42 17.09 0.93
N VAL A 130 8.26 16.67 2.20
CA VAL A 130 6.95 16.28 2.75
C VAL A 130 6.32 17.48 3.49
N PRO A 131 5.20 18.04 3.03
CA PRO A 131 4.57 19.20 3.65
C PRO A 131 3.81 18.84 4.93
N GLY A 132 3.40 19.87 5.68
CA GLY A 132 2.73 19.74 6.99
C GLY A 132 1.57 18.73 7.04
N PRO A 133 0.64 18.70 6.07
CA PRO A 133 -0.44 17.70 6.04
C PRO A 133 0.08 16.26 5.96
N GLY A 134 1.09 15.99 5.12
CA GLY A 134 1.71 14.66 5.02
C GLY A 134 2.44 14.28 6.29
N ARG A 135 3.25 15.19 6.85
CA ARG A 135 3.95 14.97 8.13
C ARG A 135 3.00 14.63 9.27
N ARG A 136 1.84 15.28 9.32
CA ARG A 136 0.80 14.98 10.32
C ARG A 136 0.29 13.54 10.21
N ILE A 137 -0.03 13.08 9.00
CA ILE A 137 -0.47 11.69 8.77
C ILE A 137 0.61 10.70 9.22
N VAL A 138 1.88 10.93 8.85
CA VAL A 138 2.98 10.05 9.24
C VAL A 138 3.12 9.98 10.76
N ALA A 139 3.06 11.12 11.44
CA ALA A 139 3.15 11.18 12.91
C ALA A 139 1.99 10.42 13.59
N GLU A 140 0.76 10.62 13.14
CA GLU A 140 -0.43 9.92 13.67
C GLU A 140 -0.33 8.40 13.49
N GLN A 141 0.11 7.95 12.32
CA GLN A 141 0.31 6.53 12.01
C GLN A 141 1.43 5.91 12.85
N ARG A 142 2.56 6.62 13.02
CA ARG A 142 3.66 6.21 13.90
C ARG A 142 3.19 6.02 15.33
N ASP A 143 2.40 6.97 15.84
CA ASP A 143 1.85 6.90 17.19
C ASP A 143 0.88 5.70 17.34
N GLY A 144 0.14 5.36 16.27
CA GLY A 144 -0.62 4.11 16.17
C GLY A 144 0.25 2.86 16.32
N THR A 145 1.36 2.79 15.58
CA THR A 145 2.31 1.66 15.65
C THR A 145 2.94 1.55 17.04
N LEU A 146 3.36 2.66 17.65
CA LEU A 146 3.93 2.69 18.99
C LEU A 146 2.93 2.19 20.05
N ARG A 147 1.66 2.58 19.95
CA ARG A 147 0.60 2.07 20.83
C ARG A 147 0.41 0.57 20.68
N ALA A 148 0.37 0.06 19.45
CA ALA A 148 0.23 -1.38 19.19
C ALA A 148 1.42 -2.19 19.73
N LEU A 149 2.66 -1.66 19.62
CA LEU A 149 3.85 -2.30 20.22
C LEU A 149 3.75 -2.39 21.74
N ARG A 150 3.31 -1.30 22.42
CA ARG A 150 3.13 -1.28 23.88
C ARG A 150 2.06 -2.29 24.33
N ALA A 151 0.95 -2.39 23.60
CA ALA A 151 -0.10 -3.36 23.89
C ALA A 151 0.41 -4.80 23.83
N ARG A 152 1.19 -5.16 22.79
CA ARG A 152 1.79 -6.50 22.66
C ARG A 152 2.72 -6.87 23.81
N VAL A 153 3.42 -5.90 24.40
CA VAL A 153 4.28 -6.13 25.58
C VAL A 153 3.42 -6.39 26.82
N ALA A 154 2.38 -5.60 27.03
CA ALA A 154 1.46 -5.76 28.16
C ALA A 154 0.72 -7.11 28.10
N ASP A 155 0.19 -7.49 26.94
CA ASP A 155 -0.50 -8.76 26.73
C ASP A 155 0.42 -9.96 27.02
N ARG A 156 1.68 -9.89 26.58
CA ARG A 156 2.69 -10.91 26.90
C ARG A 156 2.95 -10.96 28.40
N ALA A 157 3.13 -9.83 29.09
CA ALA A 157 3.36 -9.84 30.53
C ALA A 157 2.18 -10.44 31.32
N ALA A 158 0.95 -10.13 30.92
CA ALA A 158 -0.26 -10.67 31.53
C ALA A 158 -0.44 -12.18 31.29
N ALA A 159 -0.01 -12.70 30.14
CA ALA A 159 -0.06 -14.14 29.83
C ALA A 159 0.99 -14.98 30.58
N HIS A 160 2.02 -14.35 31.16
CA HIS A 160 3.07 -15.02 31.95
C HIS A 160 2.92 -14.79 33.46
N SER A 161 1.83 -14.16 33.91
CA SER A 161 1.47 -13.95 35.32
C SER A 161 0.35 -14.90 35.73
#